data_AF-A0A1H3JCU9-F1
#
_entry.id   AF-A0A1H3JCU9-F1
#
_cell.length_a   1.000
_cell.length_b   1.000
_cell.length_c   1.000
_cell.angle_alpha   90.00
_cell.angle_beta   90.00
_cell.angle_gamma   90.00
#
_symmetry.space_group_name_H-M   'P 1'
#
loop_
_entity.id
_entity.type
_entity.pdbx_description
1 polymer ?
#
loop_
_entity_poly.entity_id
_entity_poly.type
_entity_poly.pdbx_seq_one_letter_code
_entity_poly.pdbx_strand_id
1 'polypeptide(L)'
;MRTNIQITAIKKACQIVGGQAQMALLLKVTIATINQWTTGHRPIPAAHCPNIERLTDGKVVCEELHPNIDWAYIRGRVVPKKTGTHSS
;
A
#
# COMPACT_ATOMS: atom_id res chain seq x y z
N MET A 1 18.41 -2.09 -9.75
CA MET A 1 17.36 -1.35 -10.49
C MET A 1 15.95 -1.89 -10.19
N ARG A 2 15.55 -2.05 -8.91
CA ARG A 2 14.24 -2.62 -8.52
C ARG A 2 13.22 -1.58 -8.01
N THR A 3 13.65 -0.34 -7.78
CA THR A 3 12.83 0.79 -7.34
C THR A 3 11.81 1.26 -8.39
N ASN A 4 12.06 0.96 -9.67
CA ASN A 4 11.20 1.40 -10.78
C ASN A 4 9.82 0.73 -10.79
N ILE A 5 9.72 -0.53 -10.35
CA ILE A 5 8.43 -1.25 -10.32
C ILE A 5 7.52 -0.63 -9.27
N GLN A 6 8.00 -0.45 -8.04
CA GLN A 6 7.24 0.17 -6.96
C GLN A 6 6.78 1.58 -7.32
N ILE A 7 7.67 2.41 -7.86
CA ILE A 7 7.34 3.79 -8.27
C ILE A 7 6.25 3.79 -9.34
N THR A 8 6.34 2.91 -10.33
CA THR A 8 5.35 2.80 -11.41
C THR A 8 4.01 2.32 -10.85
N ALA A 9 4.02 1.33 -9.94
CA ALA A 9 2.84 0.78 -9.30
C ALA A 9 2.07 1.84 -8.50
N ILE A 10 2.74 2.61 -7.65
CA ILE A 10 2.06 3.67 -6.86
C ILE A 10 1.56 4.81 -7.74
N LYS A 11 2.28 5.17 -8.81
CA LYS A 11 1.82 6.17 -9.78
C LYS A 11 0.55 5.69 -10.50
N LYS A 12 0.54 4.44 -10.97
CA LYS A 12 -0.65 3.80 -11.58
C LYS A 12 -1.81 3.76 -10.59
N ALA A 13 -1.55 3.38 -9.34
CA ALA A 13 -2.57 3.36 -8.30
C ALA A 13 -3.18 4.76 -8.06
N CYS A 14 -2.35 5.80 -8.00
CA CYS A 14 -2.83 7.17 -7.90
C CYS A 14 -3.71 7.54 -9.10
N GLN A 15 -3.34 7.18 -10.33
CA GLN A 15 -4.15 7.45 -11.52
C GLN A 15 -5.52 6.79 -11.46
N ILE A 16 -5.58 5.52 -11.05
CA ILE A 16 -6.84 4.75 -10.93
C ILE A 16 -7.78 5.39 -9.90
N VAL A 17 -7.23 5.84 -8.77
CA VAL A 17 -8.00 6.39 -7.64
C VAL A 17 -8.44 7.85 -7.88
N GLY A 18 -7.84 8.57 -8.83
CA GLY A 18 -8.16 9.98 -9.11
C GLY A 18 -7.10 10.99 -8.67
N GLY A 19 -5.89 10.55 -8.39
CA GLY A 19 -4.70 11.37 -8.13
C GLY A 19 -4.07 11.14 -6.76
N GLN A 20 -2.92 11.80 -6.52
CA GLN A 20 -2.19 11.69 -5.25
C GLN A 20 -2.99 12.23 -4.05
N ALA A 21 -3.77 13.30 -4.24
CA ALA A 21 -4.60 13.89 -3.19
C ALA A 21 -5.73 12.95 -2.75
N GLN A 22 -6.44 12.35 -3.71
CA GLN A 22 -7.51 11.38 -3.42
C GLN A 22 -6.94 10.11 -2.76
N MET A 23 -5.80 9.62 -3.25
CA MET A 23 -5.10 8.49 -2.62
C MET A 23 -4.70 8.80 -1.16
N ALA A 24 -4.14 9.99 -0.91
CA ALA A 24 -3.75 10.42 0.43
C ALA A 24 -4.95 10.46 1.39
N LEU A 25 -6.08 11.01 0.93
CA LEU A 25 -7.33 11.07 1.69
C LEU A 25 -7.83 9.66 2.06
N LEU A 26 -7.91 8.75 1.09
CA LEU A 26 -8.42 7.39 1.29
C LEU A 26 -7.51 6.55 2.20
N LEU A 27 -6.19 6.76 2.10
CA LEU A 27 -5.20 6.07 2.94
C LEU A 27 -4.97 6.76 4.30
N LYS A 28 -5.59 7.92 4.55
CA LYS A 28 -5.41 8.73 5.76
C LYS A 28 -3.93 9.10 6.02
N VAL A 29 -3.23 9.46 4.96
CA VAL A 29 -1.83 9.92 4.99
C VAL A 29 -1.72 11.31 4.36
N THR A 30 -0.57 11.95 4.49
CA THR A 30 -0.33 13.25 3.86
C THR A 30 -0.06 13.12 2.36
N ILE A 31 -0.32 14.17 1.58
CA ILE A 31 0.06 14.19 0.15
C ILE A 31 1.58 14.06 -0.01
N ALA A 32 2.36 14.70 0.88
CA ALA A 32 3.82 14.56 0.92
C ALA A 32 4.26 13.10 1.12
N THR A 33 3.51 12.32 1.90
CA THR A 33 3.73 10.88 2.06
C THR A 33 3.60 10.14 0.73
N ILE A 34 2.54 10.39 -0.02
CA ILE A 34 2.34 9.80 -1.36
C ILE A 34 3.46 10.25 -2.31
N ASN A 35 3.81 11.55 -2.28
CA ASN A 35 4.88 12.09 -3.11
C ASN A 35 6.20 11.35 -2.86
N GLN A 36 6.60 11.15 -1.60
CA GLN A 36 7.83 10.43 -1.24
C GLN A 36 7.84 8.98 -1.74
N TRP A 37 6.68 8.32 -1.82
CA TRP A 37 6.57 6.98 -2.44
C TRP A 37 6.72 7.06 -3.97
N THR A 38 6.07 8.02 -4.61
CA THR A 38 6.08 8.18 -6.07
C THR A 38 7.42 8.70 -6.62
N THR A 39 8.24 9.32 -5.79
CA THR A 39 9.62 9.74 -6.11
C THR A 39 10.66 8.71 -5.70
N GLY A 40 10.26 7.67 -4.97
CA GLY A 40 11.17 6.65 -4.45
C GLY A 40 12.06 7.14 -3.31
N HIS A 41 11.78 8.32 -2.73
CA HIS A 41 12.51 8.83 -1.57
C HIS A 41 12.38 7.89 -0.36
N ARG A 42 11.23 7.22 -0.22
CA ARG A 42 11.04 6.16 0.76
C ARG A 42 10.15 5.04 0.20
N PRO A 43 10.35 3.79 0.64
CA PRO A 43 9.47 2.70 0.23
C PRO A 43 8.07 2.84 0.84
N ILE A 44 7.10 2.19 0.20
CA ILE A 44 5.74 2.05 0.72
C ILE A 44 5.78 1.05 1.88
N PRO A 45 5.30 1.38 3.09
CA PRO A 45 5.22 0.39 4.18
C PRO A 45 4.26 -0.74 3.84
N ALA A 46 4.60 -1.97 4.22
CA ALA A 46 3.80 -3.17 3.95
C ALA A 46 2.32 -3.02 4.36
N ALA A 47 2.06 -2.39 5.52
CA ALA A 47 0.71 -2.17 6.03
C ALA A 47 -0.22 -1.38 5.09
N HIS A 48 0.31 -0.59 4.15
CA HIS A 48 -0.49 0.15 3.19
C HIS A 48 -0.81 -0.64 1.91
N CYS A 49 -0.02 -1.68 1.58
CA CYS A 49 -0.15 -2.39 0.30
C CYS A 49 -1.54 -3.00 0.09
N PRO A 50 -2.15 -3.70 1.08
CA PRO A 50 -3.49 -4.28 0.91
C PRO A 50 -4.59 -3.22 0.70
N ASN A 51 -4.44 -2.05 1.32
CA ASN A 51 -5.39 -0.96 1.12
C ASN A 51 -5.28 -0.37 -0.29
N ILE A 52 -4.06 -0.19 -0.80
CA ILE A 52 -3.83 0.29 -2.17
C ILE A 52 -4.39 -0.72 -3.19
N GLU A 53 -4.15 -2.02 -3.00
CA GLU A 53 -4.70 -3.07 -3.86
C GLU A 53 -6.22 -3.03 -3.90
N ARG A 54 -6.87 -2.92 -2.73
CA ARG A 54 -8.33 -2.79 -2.63
C ARG A 54 -8.87 -1.52 -3.28
N LEU A 55 -8.20 -0.38 -3.08
CA LEU A 55 -8.58 0.91 -3.68
C LEU A 55 -8.44 0.94 -5.20
N THR A 56 -7.67 0.01 -5.77
CA THR A 56 -7.45 -0.10 -7.22
C THR A 56 -8.20 -1.28 -7.83
N ASP A 57 -9.10 -1.92 -7.09
CA ASP A 57 -9.81 -3.14 -7.50
C ASP A 57 -8.86 -4.25 -7.99
N GLY A 58 -7.70 -4.41 -7.34
CA GLY A 58 -6.70 -5.42 -7.69
C GLY A 58 -5.88 -5.11 -8.94
N LYS A 59 -6.06 -3.94 -9.57
CA LYS A 59 -5.26 -3.53 -10.76
C LYS A 59 -3.80 -3.20 -10.42
N VAL A 60 -3.50 -2.99 -9.14
CA VAL A 60 -2.14 -2.85 -8.60
C VAL A 60 -2.04 -3.78 -7.39
N VAL A 61 -1.19 -4.79 -7.46
CA VAL A 61 -1.11 -5.84 -6.42
C VAL A 61 0.00 -5.54 -5.40
N CYS A 62 -0.11 -6.11 -4.20
CA CYS A 62 0.86 -5.94 -3.13
C CYS A 62 2.30 -6.30 -3.53
N GLU A 63 2.49 -7.29 -4.40
CA GLU A 63 3.77 -7.75 -4.92
C GLU A 63 4.46 -6.68 -5.78
N GLU A 64 3.69 -5.87 -6.52
CA GLU A 64 4.22 -4.74 -7.29
C GLU A 64 4.60 -3.56 -6.37
N LEU A 65 3.79 -3.34 -5.33
CA LEU A 65 4.00 -2.27 -4.34
C LEU A 65 5.18 -2.57 -3.41
N HIS A 66 5.40 -3.83 -3.05
CA HIS A 66 6.48 -4.23 -2.15
C HIS A 66 7.06 -5.60 -2.53
N PRO A 67 7.91 -5.67 -3.57
CA PRO A 67 8.41 -6.94 -4.13
C PRO A 67 9.36 -7.69 -3.20
N ASN A 68 9.89 -7.04 -2.16
CA ASN A 68 10.81 -7.67 -1.20
C ASN A 68 10.11 -8.45 -0.08
N ILE A 69 8.77 -8.54 -0.11
CA ILE A 69 7.97 -9.27 0.87
C ILE A 69 7.31 -10.46 0.20
N ASP A 70 7.39 -11.62 0.84
CA ASP A 70 6.61 -12.79 0.45
C ASP A 70 5.16 -12.62 0.93
N TRP A 71 4.33 -12.04 0.06
CA TRP A 71 2.91 -11.84 0.31
C TRP A 71 2.12 -13.14 0.32
N ALA A 72 2.57 -14.19 -0.38
CA ALA A 72 1.92 -15.49 -0.38
C ALA A 72 2.02 -16.14 1.02
N TYR A 73 3.19 -16.08 1.64
CA TYR A 73 3.41 -16.53 3.01
C TYR A 73 2.58 -15.74 4.04
N ILE A 74 2.48 -14.42 3.89
CA ILE A 74 1.66 -13.58 4.78
C ILE A 74 0.17 -13.91 4.66
N ARG A 75 -0.36 -14.02 3.43
CA ARG A 75 -1.79 -14.35 3.21
C ARG A 75 -2.15 -15.75 3.70
N GLY A 76 -1.22 -16.70 3.61
CA GLY A 76 -1.41 -18.05 4.17
C GLY A 76 -1.44 -18.10 5.71
N ARG A 77 -1.04 -17.02 6.39
CA ARG A 77 -1.03 -16.92 7.85
C ARG A 77 -2.08 -15.91 8.32
N VAL A 78 -3.33 -16.36 8.41
CA VAL A 78 -4.38 -15.61 9.11
C VAL A 78 -4.05 -15.65 10.61
N VAL A 79 -3.41 -14.60 11.13
CA VAL A 79 -3.16 -14.50 12.57
C VAL A 79 -4.51 -14.16 13.23
N PRO A 80 -5.05 -14.98 14.14
CA PRO A 80 -6.28 -14.64 14.84
C PRO A 80 -6.07 -13.34 15.62
N LYS A 81 -6.91 -12.34 15.37
CA LYS A 81 -6.90 -11.09 16.14
C LYS A 81 -7.20 -11.43 17.61
N LYS A 82 -6.28 -11.13 18.53
CA LYS A 82 -6.63 -11.06 19.96
C LYS A 82 -7.57 -9.88 20.16
N THR A 83 -8.86 -10.17 20.33
CA THR A 83 -9.85 -9.20 20.79
C THR A 83 -9.57 -8.89 22.26
N GLY A 84 -8.83 -7.80 22.50
CA GLY A 84 -8.67 -7.25 23.84
C GLY A 84 -9.90 -6.43 24.22
N THR A 85 -10.89 -7.09 24.82
CA THR A 85 -11.96 -6.43 25.60
C THR A 85 -11.30 -5.77 26.81
N HIS A 86 -11.16 -4.45 26.81
CA HIS A 86 -10.98 -3.70 28.06
C HIS A 86 -12.34 -3.07 28.40
N SER A 87 -13.12 -3.81 29.19
CA SER A 87 -14.25 -3.30 29.95
C SER A 87 -13.74 -2.91 31.33
N SER A 88 -13.84 -1.63 31.69
CA SER A 88 -14.04 -1.10 33.05
C SER A 88 -14.29 0.40 32.94
#